data_AF-A0A3A8YBY6-F1
#
_entry.id   AF-A0A3A8YBY6-F1
#
_cell.length_a   1.000
_cell.length_b   1.000
_cell.length_c   1.000
_cell.angle_alpha   90.00
_cell.angle_beta   90.00
_cell.angle_gamma   90.00
#
_symmetry.space_group_name_H-M   'P 1'
#
loop_
_entity.id
_entity.type
_entity.pdbx_description
1 polymer ?
#
loop_
_entity_poly.entity_id
_entity_poly.type
_entity_poly.pdbx_seq_one_letter_code
_entity_poly.pdbx_strand_id
1 'polypeptide(L)'
;MDIKQQIEKFDAENKPFYMVDHEDGVYSLCLPLSFLSEEYRDFGQEAFNQYAIRAGEPVTDGRFYTHGDGHEWKYVFEKAFEGEENLKQITFDCEAGGFFCYSRDFDVLAEYGRQFREICMNEQEFTELVCSALSEDRQPVEEEISMEGMTPFFSAVAELAKSKGFKIKGVQGGALTLTLKEEFAVMVDESGAINYHPYDEVFDIMQEVSELRKSIPLEDTAQGMQMNM
;
A
#
# COMPACT_ATOMS: atom_id res chain seq x y z
N MET A 1 -3.79 -38.05 -7.49
CA MET A 1 -5.15 -37.59 -7.16
C MET A 1 -5.49 -36.57 -8.22
N ASP A 2 -6.73 -36.57 -8.73
CA ASP A 2 -7.12 -35.57 -9.75
C ASP A 2 -7.11 -34.17 -9.12
N ILE A 3 -6.77 -33.13 -9.87
CA ILE A 3 -6.62 -31.76 -9.34
C ILE A 3 -7.91 -31.27 -8.70
N LYS A 4 -9.05 -31.60 -9.32
CA LYS A 4 -10.38 -31.31 -8.79
C LYS A 4 -10.61 -31.96 -7.42
N GLN A 5 -10.18 -33.21 -7.24
CA GLN A 5 -10.29 -33.89 -5.95
C GLN A 5 -9.38 -33.25 -4.89
N GLN A 6 -8.19 -32.78 -5.29
CA GLN A 6 -7.27 -32.08 -4.40
C GLN A 6 -7.86 -30.74 -3.93
N ILE A 7 -8.47 -29.98 -4.83
CA ILE A 7 -9.20 -28.73 -4.53
C ILE A 7 -10.38 -29.02 -3.59
N GLU A 8 -11.25 -29.98 -3.92
CA GLU A 8 -12.40 -30.34 -3.08
C GLU A 8 -11.98 -30.72 -1.66
N LYS A 9 -10.86 -31.45 -1.53
CA LYS A 9 -10.30 -31.80 -0.23
C LYS A 9 -9.76 -30.56 0.51
N PHE A 10 -8.99 -29.72 -0.18
CA PHE A 10 -8.44 -28.50 0.39
C PHE A 10 -9.57 -27.60 0.92
N ASP A 11 -10.58 -27.31 0.09
CA ASP A 11 -11.71 -26.45 0.44
C ASP A 11 -12.53 -26.99 1.61
N ALA A 12 -12.70 -28.31 1.70
CA ALA A 12 -13.42 -28.94 2.81
C ALA A 12 -12.67 -28.80 4.15
N GLU A 13 -11.34 -28.87 4.11
CA GLU A 13 -10.48 -28.82 5.29
C GLU A 13 -10.09 -27.39 5.70
N ASN A 14 -10.12 -26.42 4.76
CA ASN A 14 -9.46 -25.13 4.93
C ASN A 14 -10.37 -23.89 4.85
N LYS A 15 -11.69 -24.05 4.96
CA LYS A 15 -12.60 -22.89 5.05
C LYS A 15 -12.16 -21.88 6.12
N PRO A 16 -12.28 -20.57 5.86
CA PRO A 16 -12.93 -19.95 4.69
C PRO A 16 -12.08 -19.84 3.42
N PHE A 17 -10.82 -20.29 3.44
CA PHE A 17 -10.01 -20.33 2.23
C PHE A 17 -10.52 -21.39 1.27
N TYR A 18 -10.43 -21.10 -0.02
CA TYR A 18 -10.69 -22.07 -1.09
C TYR A 18 -9.73 -21.88 -2.25
N MET A 19 -9.61 -22.92 -3.08
CA MET A 19 -8.76 -22.93 -4.26
C MET A 19 -9.59 -22.85 -5.55
N VAL A 20 -9.10 -22.12 -6.54
CA VAL A 20 -9.65 -22.11 -7.90
C VAL A 20 -8.58 -22.57 -8.88
N ASP A 21 -8.98 -23.42 -9.82
CA ASP A 21 -8.22 -23.74 -11.04
C ASP A 21 -8.73 -22.86 -12.17
N HIS A 22 -7.87 -22.04 -12.76
CA HIS A 22 -8.23 -21.15 -13.87
C HIS A 22 -8.19 -21.83 -15.25
N GLU A 23 -7.92 -23.14 -15.30
CA GLU A 23 -7.83 -23.98 -16.51
C GLU A 23 -6.70 -23.58 -17.48
N ASP A 24 -5.86 -22.61 -17.11
CA ASP A 24 -4.67 -22.15 -17.86
C ASP A 24 -3.34 -22.55 -17.18
N GLY A 25 -3.43 -23.38 -16.16
CA GLY A 25 -2.30 -23.82 -15.34
C GLY A 25 -1.95 -22.86 -14.20
N VAL A 26 -2.77 -21.83 -13.94
CA VAL A 26 -2.70 -20.98 -12.76
C VAL A 26 -3.79 -21.39 -11.78
N TYR A 27 -3.43 -21.41 -10.50
CA TYR A 27 -4.35 -21.61 -9.38
C TYR A 27 -4.40 -20.36 -8.53
N SER A 28 -5.54 -20.11 -7.88
CA SER A 28 -5.66 -19.04 -6.89
C SER A 28 -6.12 -19.56 -5.53
N LEU A 29 -5.44 -19.13 -4.48
CA LEU A 29 -5.93 -19.22 -3.11
C LEU A 29 -6.76 -17.97 -2.81
N CYS A 30 -8.00 -18.19 -2.39
CA CYS A 30 -9.00 -17.13 -2.26
C CYS A 30 -9.53 -16.99 -0.84
N LEU A 31 -9.67 -15.75 -0.38
CA LEU A 31 -10.40 -15.35 0.82
C LEU A 31 -11.25 -14.10 0.51
N PRO A 32 -12.51 -14.26 0.06
CA PRO A 32 -13.35 -13.16 -0.35
C PRO A 32 -14.05 -12.54 0.87
N LEU A 33 -13.32 -11.70 1.62
CA LEU A 33 -13.75 -11.09 2.88
C LEU A 33 -15.17 -10.51 2.83
N SER A 34 -15.50 -9.80 1.75
CA SER A 34 -16.81 -9.16 1.56
C SER A 34 -17.98 -10.14 1.31
N PHE A 35 -17.68 -11.40 1.00
CA PHE A 35 -18.66 -12.42 0.59
C PHE A 35 -18.60 -13.69 1.45
N LEU A 36 -17.95 -13.62 2.61
CA LEU A 36 -17.90 -14.74 3.55
C LEU A 36 -19.31 -15.08 4.07
N SER A 37 -19.56 -16.38 4.28
CA SER A 37 -20.78 -16.84 4.92
C SER A 37 -20.87 -16.36 6.36
N GLU A 38 -22.07 -16.37 6.94
CA GLU A 38 -22.31 -15.87 8.31
C GLU A 38 -21.36 -16.47 9.36
N GLU A 39 -21.01 -17.76 9.26
CA GLU A 39 -20.04 -18.44 10.14
C GLU A 39 -18.64 -17.82 10.12
N TYR A 40 -18.22 -17.24 8.99
CA TYR A 40 -16.88 -16.69 8.76
C TYR A 40 -16.89 -15.18 8.55
N ARG A 41 -18.01 -14.50 8.82
CA ARG A 41 -18.20 -13.09 8.48
C ARG A 41 -17.08 -12.19 8.98
N ASP A 42 -16.60 -12.45 10.20
CA ASP A 42 -15.56 -11.66 10.86
C ASP A 42 -14.26 -12.47 11.02
N PHE A 43 -14.00 -13.43 10.11
CA PHE A 43 -12.84 -14.30 10.18
C PHE A 43 -11.54 -13.48 10.19
N GLY A 44 -10.75 -13.61 11.24
CA GLY A 44 -9.49 -12.88 11.43
C GLY A 44 -9.63 -11.40 11.76
N GLN A 45 -10.83 -10.81 11.67
CA GLN A 45 -11.04 -9.36 11.81
C GLN A 45 -10.61 -8.82 13.17
N GLU A 46 -10.74 -9.60 14.24
CA GLU A 46 -10.35 -9.16 15.58
C GLU A 46 -8.85 -8.85 15.69
N ALA A 47 -7.98 -9.57 14.99
CA ALA A 47 -6.54 -9.28 14.98
C ALA A 47 -6.24 -7.89 14.39
N PHE A 48 -6.94 -7.52 13.31
CA PHE A 48 -6.84 -6.19 12.70
C PHE A 48 -7.44 -5.10 13.59
N ASN A 49 -8.54 -5.38 14.29
CA ASN A 49 -9.11 -4.47 15.28
C ASN A 49 -8.13 -4.20 16.43
N GLN A 50 -7.44 -5.24 16.92
CA GLN A 50 -6.42 -5.10 17.95
C GLN A 50 -5.23 -4.25 17.48
N TYR A 51 -4.81 -4.42 16.22
CA TYR A 51 -3.82 -3.53 15.62
C TYR A 51 -4.29 -2.06 15.63
N ALA A 52 -5.50 -1.79 15.15
CA ALA A 52 -6.08 -0.44 15.15
C ALA A 52 -6.05 0.20 16.56
N ILE A 53 -6.48 -0.56 17.57
CA ILE A 53 -6.47 -0.11 18.97
C ILE A 53 -5.05 0.21 19.45
N ARG A 54 -4.07 -0.65 19.15
CA ARG A 54 -2.66 -0.46 19.54
C ARG A 54 -2.03 0.74 18.83
N ALA A 55 -2.42 0.99 17.58
CA ALA A 55 -2.01 2.14 16.78
C ALA A 55 -2.67 3.46 17.23
N GLY A 56 -3.69 3.40 18.10
CA GLY A 56 -4.46 4.58 18.52
C GLY A 56 -5.49 5.03 17.47
N GLU A 57 -5.90 4.12 16.59
CA GLU A 57 -6.81 4.36 15.48
C GLU A 57 -8.21 3.82 15.76
N PRO A 58 -9.25 4.42 15.14
CA PRO A 58 -10.59 3.89 15.27
C PRO A 58 -10.67 2.52 14.60
N VAL A 59 -11.35 1.56 15.24
CA VAL A 59 -11.61 0.22 14.66
C VAL A 59 -12.55 0.30 13.44
N THR A 60 -13.43 1.29 13.40
CA THR A 60 -14.37 1.51 12.29
C THR A 60 -14.47 2.99 11.95
N ASP A 61 -14.71 3.32 10.69
CA ASP A 61 -15.04 4.68 10.23
C ASP A 61 -16.53 5.05 10.40
N GLY A 62 -17.29 4.18 11.08
CA GLY A 62 -18.74 4.28 11.25
C GLY A 62 -19.56 3.50 10.23
N ARG A 63 -18.94 2.97 9.16
CA ARG A 63 -19.58 2.11 8.16
C ARG A 63 -18.80 0.83 7.89
N PHE A 64 -17.47 0.91 7.88
CA PHE A 64 -16.55 -0.18 7.57
C PHE A 64 -15.47 -0.30 8.63
N TYR A 65 -14.84 -1.48 8.69
CA TYR A 65 -13.58 -1.64 9.42
C TYR A 65 -12.49 -0.79 8.75
N THR A 66 -11.64 -0.19 9.57
CA THR A 66 -10.50 0.61 9.10
C THR A 66 -9.32 -0.24 8.65
N HIS A 67 -9.25 -1.48 9.13
CA HIS A 67 -8.21 -2.47 8.85
C HIS A 67 -8.83 -3.83 8.54
N GLY A 68 -8.04 -4.71 7.92
CA GLY A 68 -8.43 -6.04 7.48
C GLY A 68 -8.82 -6.09 6.01
N ASP A 69 -8.39 -5.14 5.18
CA ASP A 69 -8.61 -5.21 3.74
C ASP A 69 -7.67 -6.25 3.07
N GLY A 70 -7.94 -6.55 1.79
CA GLY A 70 -7.16 -7.54 1.05
C GLY A 70 -5.67 -7.24 0.98
N HIS A 71 -5.27 -5.97 0.96
CA HIS A 71 -3.87 -5.56 0.88
C HIS A 71 -3.16 -5.79 2.21
N GLU A 72 -3.82 -5.47 3.32
CA GLU A 72 -3.29 -5.78 4.65
C GLU A 72 -3.18 -7.28 4.88
N TRP A 73 -4.18 -8.06 4.43
CA TRP A 73 -4.07 -9.53 4.43
C TRP A 73 -2.89 -10.05 3.61
N LYS A 74 -2.57 -9.41 2.47
CA LYS A 74 -1.37 -9.72 1.70
C LYS A 74 -0.11 -9.48 2.51
N TYR A 75 0.02 -8.32 3.17
CA TYR A 75 1.21 -8.02 3.97
C TYR A 75 1.39 -9.02 5.11
N VAL A 76 0.29 -9.38 5.77
CA VAL A 76 0.29 -10.40 6.83
C VAL A 76 0.71 -11.76 6.29
N PHE A 77 0.25 -12.15 5.10
CA PHE A 77 0.66 -13.39 4.44
C PHE A 77 2.14 -13.37 4.06
N GLU A 78 2.62 -12.30 3.42
CA GLU A 78 4.03 -12.14 3.06
C GLU A 78 4.93 -12.18 4.30
N LYS A 79 4.49 -11.57 5.41
CA LYS A 79 5.21 -11.61 6.69
C LYS A 79 5.22 -13.00 7.31
N ALA A 80 4.12 -13.76 7.21
CA ALA A 80 4.04 -15.12 7.75
C ALA A 80 5.08 -16.07 7.14
N PHE A 81 5.39 -15.87 5.86
CA PHE A 81 6.32 -16.70 5.08
C PHE A 81 7.58 -15.94 4.68
N GLU A 82 7.96 -14.92 5.46
CA GLU A 82 9.14 -14.11 5.20
C GLU A 82 10.40 -15.00 5.18
N GLY A 83 11.16 -14.92 4.09
CA GLY A 83 12.39 -15.71 3.89
C GLY A 83 12.17 -17.07 3.22
N GLU A 84 10.92 -17.48 2.98
CA GLU A 84 10.63 -18.70 2.24
C GLU A 84 10.81 -18.50 0.72
N GLU A 85 11.62 -19.35 0.08
CA GLU A 85 11.93 -19.22 -1.35
C GLU A 85 10.70 -19.38 -2.26
N ASN A 86 9.72 -20.18 -1.84
CA ASN A 86 8.52 -20.43 -2.62
C ASN A 86 7.56 -19.23 -2.65
N LEU A 87 7.69 -18.26 -1.73
CA LEU A 87 6.91 -17.03 -1.76
C LEU A 87 7.13 -16.23 -3.05
N LYS A 88 8.34 -16.31 -3.65
CA LYS A 88 8.68 -15.64 -4.93
C LYS A 88 7.89 -16.19 -6.12
N GLN A 89 7.25 -17.35 -5.97
CA GLN A 89 6.41 -17.97 -7.00
C GLN A 89 4.96 -17.49 -6.92
N ILE A 90 4.62 -16.73 -5.89
CA ILE A 90 3.26 -16.27 -5.61
C ILE A 90 3.12 -14.81 -6.07
N THR A 91 2.01 -14.53 -6.74
CA THR A 91 1.59 -13.17 -7.10
C THR A 91 0.28 -12.85 -6.38
N PHE A 92 -0.02 -11.58 -6.16
CA PHE A 92 -1.20 -11.14 -5.40
C PHE A 92 -2.08 -10.23 -6.24
N ASP A 93 -3.39 -10.40 -6.12
CA ASP A 93 -4.41 -9.52 -6.72
C ASP A 93 -5.50 -9.27 -5.68
N CYS A 94 -5.16 -8.50 -4.65
CA CYS A 94 -6.05 -8.26 -3.52
C CYS A 94 -7.13 -7.20 -3.79
N GLU A 95 -7.58 -7.14 -5.04
CA GLU A 95 -8.65 -6.28 -5.51
C GLU A 95 -10.03 -6.85 -5.14
N ALA A 96 -11.07 -6.02 -5.19
CA ALA A 96 -12.47 -6.43 -4.96
C ALA A 96 -12.82 -6.95 -3.55
N GLY A 97 -12.11 -6.46 -2.51
CA GLY A 97 -12.52 -6.65 -1.12
C GLY A 97 -12.30 -8.08 -0.60
N GLY A 98 -11.20 -8.70 -1.03
CA GLY A 98 -10.72 -9.99 -0.56
C GLY A 98 -9.21 -10.15 -0.73
N PHE A 99 -8.68 -11.21 -0.14
CA PHE A 99 -7.29 -11.63 -0.34
C PHE A 99 -7.25 -12.72 -1.41
N PHE A 100 -6.43 -12.50 -2.44
CA PHE A 100 -6.25 -13.46 -3.53
C PHE A 100 -4.78 -13.53 -3.92
N CYS A 101 -4.25 -14.75 -3.97
CA CYS A 101 -2.89 -14.98 -4.45
C CYS A 101 -2.83 -16.15 -5.43
N TYR A 102 -1.88 -16.11 -6.35
CA TYR A 102 -1.81 -16.98 -7.52
C TYR A 102 -0.45 -17.62 -7.66
N SER A 103 -0.43 -18.86 -8.13
CA SER A 103 0.77 -19.60 -8.48
C SER A 103 0.45 -20.61 -9.58
N ARG A 104 1.48 -21.02 -10.31
CA ARG A 104 1.39 -22.18 -11.21
C ARG A 104 1.63 -23.51 -10.50
N ASP A 105 2.07 -23.45 -9.24
CA ASP A 105 2.30 -24.59 -8.38
C ASP A 105 1.17 -24.71 -7.35
N PHE A 106 0.29 -25.68 -7.58
CA PHE A 106 -0.83 -25.97 -6.68
C PHE A 106 -0.35 -26.40 -5.29
N ASP A 107 0.72 -27.21 -5.22
CA ASP A 107 1.16 -27.79 -3.95
C ASP A 107 1.73 -26.70 -3.04
N VAL A 108 2.45 -25.73 -3.62
CA VAL A 108 2.92 -24.52 -2.91
C VAL A 108 1.75 -23.71 -2.35
N LEU A 109 0.73 -23.39 -3.17
CA LEU A 109 -0.43 -22.63 -2.69
C LEU A 109 -1.24 -23.40 -1.63
N ALA A 110 -1.42 -24.70 -1.83
CA ALA A 110 -2.16 -25.53 -0.89
C ALA A 110 -1.41 -25.68 0.44
N GLU A 111 -0.07 -25.73 0.43
CA GLU A 111 0.74 -25.76 1.65
C GLU A 111 0.64 -24.45 2.42
N TYR A 112 0.89 -23.31 1.76
CA TYR A 112 0.80 -22.02 2.42
C TYR A 112 -0.62 -21.69 2.86
N GLY A 113 -1.64 -22.03 2.07
CA GLY A 113 -3.04 -21.84 2.46
C GLY A 113 -3.41 -22.62 3.73
N ARG A 114 -2.93 -23.87 3.88
CA ARG A 114 -3.12 -24.65 5.11
C ARG A 114 -2.41 -24.01 6.31
N GLN A 115 -1.12 -23.73 6.17
CA GLN A 115 -0.30 -23.17 7.25
C GLN A 115 -0.82 -21.80 7.68
N PHE A 116 -1.14 -20.94 6.71
CA PHE A 116 -1.65 -19.60 7.01
C PHE A 116 -3.00 -19.65 7.71
N ARG A 117 -3.88 -20.56 7.31
CA ARG A 117 -5.14 -20.78 8.02
C ARG A 117 -4.92 -21.25 9.46
N GLU A 118 -3.98 -22.16 9.69
CA GLU A 118 -3.63 -22.61 11.05
C GLU A 118 -3.17 -21.43 11.93
N ILE A 119 -2.34 -20.55 11.38
CA ILE A 119 -1.94 -19.29 12.03
C ILE A 119 -3.18 -18.44 12.34
N CYS A 120 -4.05 -18.19 11.35
CA CYS A 120 -5.27 -17.39 11.53
C CYS A 120 -6.20 -17.92 12.62
N MET A 121 -6.24 -19.24 12.82
CA MET A 121 -7.06 -19.90 13.84
C MET A 121 -6.46 -19.78 15.26
N ASN A 122 -5.19 -19.40 15.38
CA ASN A 122 -4.55 -19.09 16.64
C ASN A 122 -4.62 -17.58 16.88
N GLU A 123 -5.68 -17.12 17.56
CA GLU A 123 -5.98 -15.70 17.77
C GLU A 123 -4.79 -14.88 18.28
N GLN A 124 -4.03 -15.41 19.25
CA GLN A 124 -2.88 -14.71 19.82
C GLN A 124 -1.73 -14.60 18.81
N GLU A 125 -1.38 -15.70 18.15
CA GLU A 125 -0.30 -15.74 17.16
C GLU A 125 -0.62 -14.87 15.96
N PHE A 126 -1.86 -14.96 15.45
CA PHE A 126 -2.32 -14.14 14.34
C PHE A 126 -2.33 -12.65 14.69
N THR A 127 -2.80 -12.28 15.89
CA THR A 127 -2.80 -10.87 16.31
C THR A 127 -1.40 -10.28 16.38
N GLU A 128 -0.43 -11.02 16.92
CA GLU A 128 0.96 -10.53 16.96
C GLU A 128 1.58 -10.45 15.56
N LEU A 129 1.29 -11.41 14.69
CA LEU A 129 1.72 -11.36 13.29
C LEU A 129 1.14 -10.14 12.56
N VAL A 130 -0.17 -9.89 12.69
CA VAL A 130 -0.84 -8.72 12.11
C VAL A 130 -0.21 -7.43 12.61
N CYS A 131 -0.01 -7.32 13.93
CA CYS A 131 0.61 -6.14 14.51
C CYS A 131 2.03 -5.91 13.99
N SER A 132 2.83 -6.98 13.86
CA SER A 132 4.20 -6.87 13.32
C SER A 132 4.18 -6.43 11.85
N ALA A 133 3.40 -7.11 11.01
CA ALA A 133 3.34 -6.84 9.58
C ALA A 133 2.92 -5.39 9.29
N LEU A 134 1.85 -4.92 9.93
CA LEU A 134 1.32 -3.58 9.68
C LEU A 134 2.10 -2.47 10.40
N SER A 135 2.87 -2.78 11.43
CA SER A 135 3.79 -1.80 12.04
C SER A 135 5.04 -1.58 11.19
N GLU A 136 5.49 -2.61 10.48
CA GLU A 136 6.64 -2.55 9.58
C GLU A 136 6.29 -1.84 8.26
N ASP A 137 5.09 -2.05 7.72
CA ASP A 137 4.59 -1.29 6.54
C ASP A 137 4.44 0.22 6.84
N ARG A 138 4.20 0.57 8.11
CA ARG A 138 4.23 1.97 8.58
C ARG A 138 5.62 2.55 8.80
N GLN A 139 6.68 1.73 8.75
CA GLN A 139 7.99 2.34 8.56
C GLN A 139 7.96 2.92 7.15
N PRO A 140 8.25 4.23 6.98
CA PRO A 140 8.20 4.85 5.68
C PRO A 140 9.10 4.05 4.75
N VAL A 141 8.49 3.26 3.87
CA VAL A 141 9.10 2.94 2.59
C VAL A 141 9.38 4.34 2.03
N GLU A 142 10.65 4.71 1.90
CA GLU A 142 11.01 5.88 1.14
C GLU A 142 10.42 5.62 -0.25
N GLU A 143 9.22 6.17 -0.53
CA GLU A 143 8.72 6.27 -1.89
C GLU A 143 9.91 6.87 -2.65
N GLU A 144 10.43 6.15 -3.64
CA GLU A 144 11.44 6.71 -4.53
C GLU A 144 10.82 7.95 -5.16
N ILE A 145 11.09 9.11 -4.54
CA ILE A 145 10.63 10.40 -5.05
C ILE A 145 11.28 10.47 -6.42
N SER A 146 10.45 10.40 -7.47
CA SER A 146 10.96 10.50 -8.83
C SER A 146 11.81 11.76 -8.94
N MET A 147 13.10 11.56 -9.22
CA MET A 147 14.07 12.64 -9.43
C MET A 147 13.88 13.30 -10.79
N GLU A 148 13.02 12.74 -11.64
CA GLU A 148 12.72 13.28 -12.95
C GLU A 148 12.00 14.64 -12.82
N GLY A 149 12.61 15.69 -13.37
CA GLY A 149 12.10 17.06 -13.27
C GLY A 149 12.41 17.79 -11.95
N MET A 150 13.15 17.18 -11.02
CA MET A 150 13.58 17.84 -9.79
C MET A 150 14.69 18.87 -10.07
N THR A 151 14.35 20.15 -9.94
CA THR A 151 15.31 21.26 -10.02
C THR A 151 15.89 21.60 -8.65
N PRO A 152 16.96 22.42 -8.58
CA PRO A 152 17.46 22.94 -7.31
C PRO A 152 16.39 23.70 -6.51
N PHE A 153 15.48 24.41 -7.21
CA PHE A 153 14.35 25.09 -6.58
C PHE A 153 13.37 24.09 -5.97
N PHE A 154 12.94 23.07 -6.72
CA PHE A 154 12.03 22.04 -6.18
C PHE A 154 12.66 21.23 -5.05
N SER A 155 13.96 20.96 -5.10
CA SER A 155 14.67 20.29 -4.02
C SER A 155 14.67 21.12 -2.73
N ALA A 156 14.87 22.44 -2.84
CA ALA A 156 14.80 23.33 -1.68
C ALA A 156 13.38 23.43 -1.10
N VAL A 157 12.35 23.49 -1.96
CA VAL A 157 10.94 23.48 -1.54
C VAL A 157 10.57 22.14 -0.89
N ALA A 158 11.05 21.02 -1.42
CA ALA A 158 10.85 19.68 -0.87
C ALA A 158 11.42 19.56 0.56
N GLU A 159 12.66 19.99 0.78
CA GLU A 159 13.29 19.94 2.11
C GLU A 159 12.56 20.86 3.11
N LEU A 160 12.17 22.05 2.68
CA LEU A 160 11.33 22.94 3.47
C LEU A 160 10.00 22.26 3.85
N ALA A 161 9.30 21.69 2.88
CA ALA A 161 8.00 21.06 3.07
C ALA A 161 8.07 19.86 4.02
N LYS A 162 9.10 19.01 3.91
CA LYS A 162 9.36 17.91 4.86
C LYS A 162 9.47 18.41 6.30
N SER A 163 10.22 19.50 6.53
CA SER A 163 10.39 20.08 7.87
C SER A 163 9.08 20.58 8.50
N LYS A 164 8.05 20.77 7.67
CA LYS A 164 6.72 21.26 8.03
C LYS A 164 5.65 20.16 8.00
N GLY A 165 6.05 18.90 7.84
CA GLY A 165 5.15 17.73 7.91
C GLY A 165 4.45 17.37 6.59
N PHE A 166 4.84 17.97 5.47
CA PHE A 166 4.34 17.55 4.15
C PHE A 166 5.10 16.33 3.63
N LYS A 167 4.40 15.47 2.89
CA LYS A 167 4.97 14.39 2.08
C LYS A 167 5.12 14.87 0.63
N ILE A 168 6.10 14.33 -0.10
CA ILE A 168 6.39 14.74 -1.49
C ILE A 168 5.90 13.66 -2.44
N LYS A 169 5.02 14.04 -3.37
CA LYS A 169 4.52 13.13 -4.42
C LYS A 169 5.39 13.14 -5.69
N GLY A 170 6.29 14.11 -5.83
CA GLY A 170 7.16 14.30 -6.98
C GLY A 170 6.74 15.44 -7.91
N VAL A 171 7.39 15.56 -9.06
CA VAL A 171 7.11 16.61 -10.06
C VAL A 171 6.13 16.09 -11.10
N GLN A 172 4.98 16.74 -11.24
CA GLN A 172 3.93 16.37 -12.19
C GLN A 172 3.52 17.59 -12.99
N GLY A 173 3.50 17.49 -14.32
CA GLY A 173 3.08 18.61 -15.20
C GLY A 173 3.95 19.86 -15.08
N GLY A 174 5.21 19.72 -14.64
CA GLY A 174 6.14 20.84 -14.43
C GLY A 174 6.03 21.53 -13.07
N ALA A 175 5.32 20.95 -12.11
CA ALA A 175 5.18 21.47 -10.77
C ALA A 175 5.40 20.40 -9.70
N LEU A 176 6.03 20.78 -8.58
CA LEU A 176 6.23 19.92 -7.42
C LEU A 176 4.91 19.75 -6.68
N THR A 177 4.48 18.50 -6.48
CA THR A 177 3.26 18.17 -5.75
C THR A 177 3.56 17.68 -4.34
N LEU A 178 2.90 18.29 -3.36
CA LEU A 178 3.01 18.00 -1.94
C LEU A 178 1.67 17.52 -1.39
N THR A 179 1.72 16.53 -0.52
CA THR A 179 0.55 16.01 0.20
C THR A 179 0.68 16.27 1.69
N LEU A 180 -0.47 16.42 2.34
CA LEU A 180 -0.58 16.57 3.79
C LEU A 180 -1.71 15.66 4.25
N LYS A 181 -1.48 14.84 5.29
CA LYS A 181 -2.46 13.84 5.74
C LYS A 181 -2.95 12.95 4.58
N GLU A 182 -2.03 12.63 3.67
CA GLU A 182 -2.24 11.77 2.48
C GLU A 182 -3.16 12.35 1.40
N GLU A 183 -3.64 13.59 1.58
CA GLU A 183 -4.42 14.33 0.61
C GLU A 183 -3.54 15.34 -0.16
N PHE A 184 -3.96 15.71 -1.37
CA PHE A 184 -3.32 16.80 -2.10
C PHE A 184 -3.40 18.10 -1.29
N ALA A 185 -2.26 18.73 -1.06
CA ALA A 185 -2.20 19.97 -0.29
C ALA A 185 -1.73 21.14 -1.13
N VAL A 186 -0.60 20.97 -1.83
CA VAL A 186 0.09 22.08 -2.49
C VAL A 186 0.74 21.61 -3.78
N MET A 187 0.68 22.44 -4.81
CA MET A 187 1.46 22.33 -6.03
C MET A 187 2.24 23.62 -6.26
N VAL A 188 3.55 23.51 -6.42
CA VAL A 188 4.46 24.64 -6.61
C VAL A 188 5.13 24.55 -7.98
N ASP A 189 4.93 25.55 -8.83
CA ASP A 189 5.61 25.61 -10.14
C ASP A 189 7.00 26.27 -10.04
N GLU A 190 7.77 26.24 -11.14
CA GLU A 190 9.10 26.84 -11.19
C GLU A 190 9.13 28.34 -10.94
N SER A 191 8.03 29.06 -11.18
CA SER A 191 7.95 30.50 -10.86
C SER A 191 7.77 30.78 -9.37
N GLY A 192 7.54 29.74 -8.58
CA GLY A 192 7.14 29.83 -7.17
C GLY A 192 5.65 30.14 -7.00
N ALA A 193 4.84 30.02 -8.06
CA ALA A 193 3.40 30.12 -7.93
C ALA A 193 2.83 28.84 -7.30
N ILE A 194 1.83 29.02 -6.45
CA ILE A 194 1.31 27.96 -5.60
C ILE A 194 -0.18 27.77 -5.89
N ASN A 195 -0.55 26.56 -6.29
CA ASN A 195 -1.93 26.08 -6.23
C ASN A 195 -2.09 25.25 -4.96
N TYR A 196 -3.13 25.52 -4.17
CA TYR A 196 -3.24 24.89 -2.86
C TYR A 196 -4.68 24.63 -2.41
N HIS A 197 -4.81 23.68 -1.49
CA HIS A 197 -5.95 23.59 -0.59
C HIS A 197 -5.69 24.40 0.69
N PRO A 198 -6.71 25.10 1.22
CA PRO A 198 -6.55 26.05 2.32
C PRO A 198 -6.44 25.33 3.68
N TYR A 199 -5.36 24.55 3.87
CA TYR A 199 -4.96 24.08 5.19
C TYR A 199 -4.12 25.16 5.89
N ASP A 200 -4.20 25.23 7.22
CA ASP A 200 -3.44 26.21 8.01
C ASP A 200 -1.94 26.06 7.79
N GLU A 201 -1.46 24.80 7.69
CA GLU A 201 -0.07 24.42 7.45
C GLU A 201 0.47 24.91 6.10
N VAL A 202 -0.41 25.17 5.11
CA VAL A 202 0.00 25.68 3.80
C VAL A 202 0.39 27.15 3.88
N PHE A 203 -0.31 27.95 4.68
CA PHE A 203 -0.03 29.38 4.79
C PHE A 203 1.37 29.63 5.37
N ASP A 204 1.86 28.73 6.22
CA ASP A 204 3.21 28.80 6.79
C ASP A 204 4.31 28.65 5.73
N ILE A 205 4.10 27.84 4.69
CA ILE A 205 5.13 27.58 3.68
C ILE A 205 5.11 28.59 2.52
N MET A 206 3.98 29.27 2.27
CA MET A 206 3.85 30.17 1.10
C MET A 206 4.88 31.31 1.10
N GLN A 207 5.11 31.92 2.26
CA GLN A 207 6.09 32.99 2.38
C GLN A 207 7.52 32.47 2.16
N GLU A 208 7.85 31.34 2.77
CA GLU A 208 9.17 30.73 2.69
C GLU A 208 9.49 30.25 1.26
N VAL A 209 8.51 29.70 0.53
CA VAL A 209 8.64 29.36 -0.90
C VAL A 209 8.92 30.60 -1.75
N SER A 210 8.24 31.72 -1.48
CA SER A 210 8.48 32.98 -2.17
C SER A 210 9.89 33.52 -1.92
N GLU A 211 10.42 33.34 -0.71
CA GLU A 211 11.79 33.72 -0.35
C GLU A 211 12.83 32.80 -1.02
N LEU A 212 12.59 31.49 -1.06
CA LEU A 212 13.42 30.52 -1.76
C LEU A 212 13.51 30.81 -3.27
N ARG A 213 12.39 31.20 -3.91
CA ARG A 213 12.42 31.53 -5.34
C ARG A 213 13.28 32.75 -5.65
N LYS A 214 13.34 33.73 -4.74
CA LYS A 214 14.19 34.92 -4.88
C LYS A 214 15.67 34.60 -4.72
N SER A 215 16.02 33.59 -3.93
CA SER A 215 17.40 33.22 -3.65
C SER A 215 17.99 32.23 -4.66
N ILE A 216 17.15 31.45 -5.33
CA ILE A 216 17.55 30.47 -6.35
C ILE A 216 17.30 31.08 -7.75
N PRO A 217 18.32 31.27 -8.60
CA PRO A 217 18.10 31.75 -9.97
C PRO A 217 17.42 30.69 -10.83
N LEU A 218 16.60 31.12 -11.80
CA LEU A 218 16.12 30.24 -12.87
C LEU A 218 17.32 29.87 -13.74
N GLU A 219 17.58 28.58 -13.94
CA GLU A 219 18.56 28.19 -14.95
C GLU A 219 17.98 28.51 -16.33
N ASP A 220 18.68 29.34 -17.09
CA ASP A 220 18.37 29.61 -18.49
C ASP A 220 18.50 28.31 -19.28
N THR A 221 17.40 27.59 -19.48
CA THR A 221 17.30 26.54 -20.49
C THR A 221 17.15 27.16 -21.88
N ALA A 222 18.08 28.03 -22.25
CA ALA A 222 18.23 28.60 -23.57
C ALA A 222 19.31 27.85 -24.37
N GLN A 223 19.23 26.51 -24.45
CA GLN A 223 19.94 25.72 -25.45
C GLN A 223 19.09 24.53 -25.87
N GLY A 224 18.22 24.74 -26.87
CA GLY A 224 17.37 23.66 -27.37
C GLY A 224 16.37 24.03 -28.46
N MET A 225 16.58 25.07 -29.25
CA MET A 225 15.83 25.27 -30.50
C MET A 225 16.75 25.87 -31.58
N GLN A 226 17.57 25.01 -32.18
CA GLN A 226 18.00 25.26 -33.56
C GLN A 226 16.79 25.02 -34.45
N MET A 227 16.18 26.10 -34.92
CA MET A 227 15.26 26.02 -36.04
C MET A 227 16.05 25.62 -37.28
N ASN A 228 15.74 24.44 -37.83
CA ASN A 228 16.16 24.08 -39.18
C ASN A 228 15.50 25.07 -40.16
N MET A 229 16.33 25.88 -40.83
CA MET A 229 15.99 26.46 -42.13
C MET A 229 16.50 25.54 -43.23
#